data_AF-A0A2G2LWU1-F1
#
_entry.id   AF-A0A2G2LWU1-F1
#
_cell.length_a   1.000
_cell.length_b   1.000
_cell.length_c   1.000
_cell.angle_alpha   90.00
_cell.angle_beta   90.00
_cell.angle_gamma   90.00
#
_symmetry.space_group_name_H-M   'P 1'
#
loop_
_entity.id
_entity.type
_entity.pdbx_description
1 polymer ?
#
loop_
_entity_poly.entity_id
_entity_poly.type
_entity_poly.pdbx_seq_one_letter_code
_entity_poly.pdbx_strand_id
1 'polypeptide(L)'
;MLALSGPALAADIYTEFAAFTEQANVLEAQAEAAGKTASAHPFAPPEGFALSGEFARRIAAFSERAATLSARIDAMGGPKDLRCIYRGMSNDAKARLVALQHAKNAGDQARILKDLSALFFDAHEVTPVSKEAFADHHDGGAAQCEAGALEAIKPLP
;
A
#
# COMPACT_ATOMS: atom_id res chain seq x y z
N MET A 1 -12.79 -23.31 34.50
CA MET A 1 -12.08 -22.14 35.04
C MET A 1 -10.97 -21.78 34.05
N LEU A 2 -11.23 -20.77 33.21
CA LEU A 2 -10.52 -19.48 33.15
C LEU A 2 -9.04 -19.64 32.72
N ALA A 3 -8.76 -19.56 31.41
CA ALA A 3 -8.44 -18.35 30.64
C ALA A 3 -7.04 -17.79 30.97
N LEU A 4 -6.05 -18.15 30.13
CA LEU A 4 -4.75 -17.49 30.04
C LEU A 4 -4.51 -17.15 28.57
N SER A 5 -5.00 -15.99 28.15
CA SER A 5 -4.62 -15.35 26.89
C SER A 5 -4.59 -13.86 27.16
N GLY A 6 -3.47 -13.40 27.71
CA GLY A 6 -3.20 -11.98 27.87
C GLY A 6 -3.16 -11.32 26.49
N PRO A 7 -3.74 -10.11 26.35
CA PRO A 7 -3.75 -9.41 25.08
C PRO A 7 -2.31 -9.12 24.67
N ALA A 8 -2.00 -9.32 23.39
CA ALA A 8 -0.82 -8.74 22.77
C ALA A 8 -0.71 -7.28 23.25
N LEU A 9 0.41 -6.96 23.90
CA LEU A 9 0.74 -5.61 24.33
C LEU A 9 0.45 -4.67 23.17
N ALA A 10 -0.34 -3.62 23.41
CA ALA A 10 -0.61 -2.59 22.43
C ALA A 10 0.73 -1.99 21.97
N ALA A 11 1.27 -2.50 20.86
CA ALA A 11 2.45 -1.94 20.23
C ALA A 11 2.16 -0.45 20.00
N ASP A 12 3.09 0.44 20.31
CA ASP A 12 2.88 1.85 19.96
C ASP A 12 2.69 1.97 18.43
N ILE A 13 1.95 2.99 17.99
CA ILE A 13 1.64 3.15 16.57
C ILE A 13 2.92 3.36 15.73
N TYR A 14 4.00 3.84 16.33
CA TYR A 14 5.28 4.07 15.66
C TYR A 14 6.01 2.76 15.32
N THR A 15 5.85 1.73 16.15
CA THR A 15 6.33 0.38 15.87
C THR A 15 5.60 -0.21 14.67
N GLU A 16 4.29 0.04 14.57
CA GLU A 16 3.50 -0.38 13.40
C GLU A 16 3.85 0.41 12.14
N PHE A 17 4.09 1.73 12.27
CA PHE A 17 4.61 2.56 11.19
C PHE A 17 5.97 2.05 10.69
N ALA A 18 6.92 1.78 11.58
CA ALA A 18 8.22 1.25 11.19
C ALA A 18 8.11 -0.11 10.48
N ALA A 19 7.26 -1.01 10.97
CA ALA A 19 7.02 -2.31 10.34
C ALA A 19 6.31 -2.18 8.97
N PHE A 20 5.46 -1.18 8.81
CA PHE A 20 4.79 -0.88 7.54
C PHE A 20 5.77 -0.29 6.52
N THR A 21 6.61 0.66 6.93
CA THR A 21 7.69 1.25 6.11
C THR A 21 8.65 0.18 5.61
N GLU A 22 9.10 -0.72 6.49
CA GLU A 22 9.99 -1.82 6.10
C GLU A 22 9.33 -2.72 5.06
N GLN A 23 8.06 -3.07 5.25
CA GLN A 23 7.33 -3.84 4.27
C GLN A 23 7.21 -3.10 2.92
N ALA A 24 6.94 -1.79 2.94
CA ALA A 24 6.83 -0.96 1.76
C ALA A 24 8.15 -0.95 0.96
N ASN A 25 9.28 -0.69 1.62
CA ASN A 25 10.61 -0.69 0.99
C ASN A 25 10.93 -2.03 0.30
N VAL A 26 10.64 -3.16 0.96
CA VAL A 26 10.87 -4.48 0.36
C VAL A 26 9.93 -4.71 -0.84
N LEU A 27 8.67 -4.26 -0.75
CA LEU A 27 7.70 -4.38 -1.84
C LEU A 27 8.05 -3.49 -3.03
N GLU A 28 8.56 -2.28 -2.79
CA GLU A 28 9.05 -1.34 -3.80
C GLU A 28 10.14 -1.99 -4.64
N ALA A 29 11.22 -2.45 -3.99
CA ALA A 29 12.35 -3.08 -4.67
C ALA A 29 11.92 -4.31 -5.50
N GLN A 30 11.00 -5.11 -4.97
CA GLN A 30 10.44 -6.26 -5.68
C GLN A 30 9.57 -5.85 -6.89
N ALA A 31 8.74 -4.82 -6.73
CA ALA A 31 7.92 -4.29 -7.81
C ALA A 31 8.78 -3.70 -8.93
N GLU A 32 9.83 -2.94 -8.58
CA GLU A 32 10.76 -2.36 -9.54
C GLU A 32 11.51 -3.45 -10.32
N ALA A 33 12.06 -4.45 -9.61
CA ALA A 33 12.77 -5.56 -10.23
C ALA A 33 11.86 -6.35 -11.18
N ALA A 34 10.66 -6.73 -10.72
CA ALA A 34 9.69 -7.44 -11.54
C ALA A 34 9.23 -6.60 -12.75
N GLY A 35 9.04 -5.28 -12.55
CA GLY A 35 8.65 -4.36 -13.62
C GLY A 35 9.72 -4.25 -14.70
N LYS A 36 11.00 -4.17 -14.32
CA LYS A 36 12.13 -4.19 -15.27
C LYS A 36 12.14 -5.49 -16.08
N THR A 37 12.01 -6.64 -15.42
CA THR A 37 11.97 -7.94 -16.11
C THR A 37 10.79 -8.03 -17.09
N ALA A 38 9.59 -7.63 -16.66
CA ALA A 38 8.39 -7.65 -17.50
C ALA A 38 8.52 -6.69 -18.71
N SER A 39 9.14 -5.52 -18.51
CA SER A 39 9.36 -4.53 -19.57
C SER A 39 10.33 -4.99 -20.66
N ALA A 40 11.21 -5.95 -20.38
CA ALA A 40 12.14 -6.51 -21.35
C ALA A 40 11.44 -7.42 -22.38
N HIS A 41 10.23 -7.90 -22.09
CA HIS A 41 9.48 -8.84 -22.92
C HIS A 41 8.00 -8.43 -23.04
N PRO A 42 7.68 -7.22 -23.53
CA PRO A 42 6.36 -6.61 -23.33
C PRO A 42 5.19 -7.38 -23.97
N PHE A 43 5.45 -8.20 -24.98
CA PHE A 43 4.42 -9.01 -25.66
C PHE A 43 4.34 -10.45 -25.16
N ALA A 44 5.17 -10.84 -24.18
CA ALA A 44 5.14 -12.19 -23.63
C ALA A 44 3.86 -12.46 -22.83
N PRO A 45 3.42 -13.72 -22.76
CA PRO A 45 2.32 -14.11 -21.89
C PRO A 45 2.57 -13.68 -20.43
N PRO A 46 1.51 -13.30 -19.69
CA PRO A 46 1.63 -12.79 -18.34
C PRO A 46 2.16 -13.82 -17.32
N GLU A 47 1.96 -15.10 -17.61
CA GLU A 47 2.25 -16.24 -16.72
C GLU A 47 3.75 -16.50 -16.53
N GLY A 48 4.60 -16.05 -17.48
CA GLY A 48 6.05 -16.24 -17.43
C GLY A 48 6.79 -15.22 -16.58
N PHE A 49 6.13 -14.13 -16.17
CA PHE A 49 6.77 -12.96 -15.57
C PHE A 49 6.05 -12.40 -14.34
N ALA A 50 4.73 -12.56 -14.19
CA ALA A 50 4.04 -12.10 -12.99
C ALA A 50 4.14 -13.10 -11.84
N LEU A 51 4.94 -12.71 -10.86
CA LEU A 51 4.60 -12.78 -9.45
C LEU A 51 4.12 -14.13 -8.97
N SER A 52 5.03 -14.82 -8.30
CA SER A 52 4.68 -15.92 -7.41
C SER A 52 3.48 -15.52 -6.55
N GLY A 53 2.62 -16.48 -6.22
CA GLY A 53 1.50 -16.23 -5.29
C GLY A 53 1.95 -15.60 -3.98
N GLU A 54 3.23 -15.67 -3.64
CA GLU A 54 3.83 -14.94 -2.52
C GLU A 54 3.79 -13.42 -2.67
N PHE A 55 4.25 -12.84 -3.79
CA PHE A 55 4.24 -11.38 -3.93
C PHE A 55 2.81 -10.82 -3.93
N ALA A 56 1.88 -11.49 -4.62
CA ALA A 56 0.46 -11.14 -4.58
C ALA A 56 -0.09 -11.14 -3.15
N ARG A 57 0.26 -12.15 -2.33
CA ARG A 57 -0.09 -12.18 -0.90
C ARG A 57 0.56 -11.04 -0.11
N ARG A 58 1.80 -10.65 -0.42
CA ARG A 58 2.49 -9.53 0.24
C ARG A 58 1.84 -8.18 -0.10
N ILE A 59 1.36 -7.97 -1.33
CA ILE A 59 0.56 -6.79 -1.71
C ILE A 59 -0.77 -6.77 -0.95
N ALA A 60 -1.46 -7.91 -0.86
CA ALA A 60 -2.71 -8.02 -0.09
C ALA A 60 -2.49 -7.69 1.39
N ALA A 61 -1.43 -8.25 2.00
CA ALA A 61 -1.05 -7.96 3.38
C ALA A 61 -0.70 -6.48 3.59
N PHE A 62 -0.03 -5.82 2.63
CA PHE A 62 0.23 -4.38 2.67
C PHE A 62 -1.08 -3.59 2.69
N SER A 63 -2.03 -3.94 1.81
CA SER A 63 -3.34 -3.28 1.76
C SER A 63 -4.11 -3.41 3.08
N GLU A 64 -4.10 -4.60 3.69
CA GLU A 64 -4.75 -4.86 4.98
C GLU A 64 -4.11 -4.08 6.12
N ARG A 65 -2.77 -3.99 6.15
CA ARG A 65 -2.06 -3.19 7.15
C ARG A 65 -2.33 -1.69 6.97
N ALA A 66 -2.37 -1.19 5.74
CA ALA A 66 -2.73 0.20 5.48
C ALA A 66 -4.16 0.51 5.97
N ALA A 67 -5.12 -0.38 5.72
CA ALA A 67 -6.48 -0.23 6.28
C ALA A 67 -6.50 -0.26 7.82
N THR A 68 -5.69 -1.13 8.42
CA THR A 68 -5.58 -1.26 9.88
C THR A 68 -4.98 0.00 10.51
N LEU A 69 -3.92 0.56 9.91
CA LEU A 69 -3.32 1.83 10.34
C LEU A 69 -4.32 2.98 10.20
N SER A 70 -5.05 3.05 9.09
CA SER A 70 -6.12 4.06 8.91
C SER A 70 -7.15 3.99 10.04
N ALA A 71 -7.67 2.80 10.35
CA ALA A 71 -8.64 2.61 11.44
C ALA A 71 -8.06 2.92 12.82
N ARG A 72 -6.78 2.62 13.04
CA ARG A 72 -6.10 2.90 14.31
C ARG A 72 -5.87 4.40 14.51
N ILE A 73 -5.41 5.11 13.48
CA ILE A 73 -5.27 6.58 13.49
C ILE A 73 -6.61 7.22 13.84
N ASP A 74 -7.71 6.73 13.25
CA ASP A 74 -9.05 7.19 13.56
C ASP A 74 -9.43 6.96 15.03
N ALA A 75 -9.22 5.74 15.52
CA ALA A 75 -9.60 5.34 16.88
C ALA A 75 -8.87 6.14 17.97
N MET A 76 -7.67 6.64 17.68
CA MET A 76 -6.89 7.47 18.60
C MET A 76 -7.11 8.99 18.42
N GLY A 77 -8.02 9.40 17.53
CA GLY A 77 -8.25 10.82 17.21
C GLY A 77 -7.04 11.47 16.52
N GLY A 78 -6.29 10.69 15.74
CA GLY A 78 -5.13 11.17 15.00
C GLY A 78 -5.50 11.99 13.75
N PRO A 79 -4.49 12.46 13.00
CA PRO A 79 -4.69 13.35 11.87
C PRO A 79 -5.59 12.77 10.80
N LYS A 80 -6.53 13.60 10.34
CA LYS A 80 -7.52 13.19 9.37
C LYS A 80 -6.94 12.91 7.98
N ASP A 81 -5.98 13.72 7.55
CA ASP A 81 -5.27 13.54 6.28
C ASP A 81 -4.56 12.18 6.27
N LEU A 82 -3.82 11.84 7.32
CA LEU A 82 -3.08 10.60 7.45
C LEU A 82 -4.04 9.40 7.41
N ARG A 83 -5.16 9.49 8.14
CA ARG A 83 -6.23 8.49 8.05
C ARG A 83 -6.73 8.31 6.61
N CYS A 84 -6.98 9.40 5.87
CA CYS A 84 -7.43 9.33 4.49
C CYS A 84 -6.33 8.74 3.57
N ILE A 85 -5.06 9.13 3.76
CA ILE A 85 -3.89 8.64 3.00
C ILE A 85 -3.77 7.11 3.14
N TYR A 86 -3.75 6.57 4.35
CA TYR A 86 -3.67 5.12 4.57
C TYR A 86 -4.88 4.36 4.00
N ARG A 87 -6.09 4.92 4.05
CA ARG A 87 -7.26 4.31 3.40
C ARG A 87 -7.12 4.30 1.88
N GLY A 88 -6.64 5.41 1.31
CA GLY A 88 -6.33 5.52 -0.12
C GLY A 88 -5.31 4.47 -0.55
N MET A 89 -4.18 4.37 0.16
CA MET A 89 -3.14 3.38 -0.12
C MET A 89 -3.67 1.93 -0.06
N SER A 90 -4.54 1.62 0.91
CA SER A 90 -5.18 0.30 0.98
C SER A 90 -6.00 -0.01 -0.28
N ASN A 91 -6.82 0.95 -0.72
CA ASN A 91 -7.68 0.80 -1.89
C ASN A 91 -6.87 0.71 -3.19
N ASP A 92 -5.85 1.56 -3.33
CA ASP A 92 -4.98 1.57 -4.51
C ASP A 92 -4.19 0.27 -4.64
N ALA A 93 -3.66 -0.26 -3.53
CA ALA A 93 -2.98 -1.55 -3.52
C ALA A 93 -3.92 -2.70 -3.95
N LYS A 94 -5.17 -2.71 -3.47
CA LYS A 94 -6.19 -3.68 -3.90
C LYS A 94 -6.49 -3.56 -5.39
N ALA A 95 -6.75 -2.35 -5.87
CA ALA A 95 -7.08 -2.09 -7.27
C ALA A 95 -5.93 -2.52 -8.19
N ARG A 96 -4.69 -2.21 -7.83
CA ARG A 96 -3.48 -2.59 -8.58
C ARG A 96 -3.23 -4.09 -8.54
N LEU A 97 -3.47 -4.76 -7.41
CA LEU A 97 -3.39 -6.22 -7.33
C LEU A 97 -4.39 -6.89 -8.29
N VAL A 98 -5.64 -6.41 -8.32
CA VAL A 98 -6.66 -6.91 -9.25
C VAL A 98 -6.24 -6.64 -10.69
N ALA A 99 -5.76 -5.43 -11.01
CA ALA A 99 -5.29 -5.10 -12.35
C ALA A 99 -4.15 -6.02 -12.80
N LEU A 100 -3.24 -6.35 -11.89
CA LEU A 100 -2.08 -7.20 -12.13
C LEU A 100 -2.48 -8.65 -12.40
N GLN A 101 -3.49 -9.16 -11.69
CA GLN A 101 -4.08 -10.48 -11.94
C GLN A 101 -4.78 -10.58 -13.30
N HIS A 102 -5.24 -9.46 -13.86
CA HIS A 102 -5.94 -9.39 -15.15
C HIS A 102 -5.07 -8.82 -16.28
N ALA A 103 -3.77 -8.62 -16.05
CA ALA A 103 -2.85 -8.12 -17.06
C ALA A 103 -2.77 -9.09 -18.25
N LYS A 104 -2.87 -8.57 -19.47
CA LYS A 104 -2.98 -9.42 -20.68
C LYS A 104 -1.63 -9.87 -21.22
N ASN A 105 -0.57 -9.15 -20.86
CA ASN A 105 0.80 -9.40 -21.28
C ASN A 105 1.78 -8.79 -20.26
N ALA A 106 3.07 -9.09 -20.42
CA ALA A 106 4.11 -8.57 -19.54
C ALA A 106 4.26 -7.03 -19.62
N GLY A 107 3.91 -6.38 -20.74
CA GLY A 107 3.88 -4.92 -20.84
C GLY A 107 2.85 -4.27 -19.90
N ASP A 108 1.64 -4.85 -19.84
CA ASP A 108 0.61 -4.43 -18.88
C ASP A 108 1.09 -4.61 -17.44
N GLN A 109 1.74 -5.74 -17.15
CA GLN A 109 2.32 -6.01 -15.84
C GLN A 109 3.40 -4.99 -15.48
N ALA A 110 4.31 -4.67 -16.41
CA ALA A 110 5.38 -3.71 -16.19
C ALA A 110 4.84 -2.33 -15.79
N ARG A 111 3.78 -1.87 -16.45
CA ARG A 111 3.11 -0.61 -16.09
C ARG A 111 2.50 -0.67 -14.69
N ILE A 112 1.76 -1.72 -14.37
CA ILE A 112 1.12 -1.88 -13.05
C ILE A 112 2.16 -2.04 -11.93
N LEU A 113 3.26 -2.74 -12.20
CA LEU A 113 4.38 -2.91 -11.26
C LEU A 113 5.11 -1.60 -11.01
N LYS A 114 5.27 -0.75 -12.04
CA LYS A 114 5.77 0.62 -11.86
C LYS A 114 4.83 1.43 -10.96
N ASP A 115 3.53 1.34 -11.18
CA ASP A 115 2.53 2.05 -10.36
C ASP A 115 2.47 1.53 -8.92
N LEU A 116 2.74 0.24 -8.71
CA LEU A 116 2.89 -0.36 -7.37
C LEU A 116 4.18 0.09 -6.69
N SER A 117 5.30 0.13 -7.41
CA SER A 117 6.57 0.65 -6.90
C SER A 117 6.42 2.08 -6.41
N ALA A 118 5.76 2.95 -7.19
CA ALA A 118 5.48 4.33 -6.78
C ALA A 118 4.58 4.39 -5.54
N LEU A 119 3.54 3.55 -5.47
CA LEU A 119 2.69 3.49 -4.28
C LEU A 119 3.47 3.07 -3.02
N PHE A 120 4.39 2.11 -3.13
CA PHE A 120 5.23 1.67 -2.00
C PHE A 120 6.27 2.72 -1.61
N PHE A 121 6.79 3.46 -2.59
CA PHE A 121 7.64 4.63 -2.35
C PHE A 121 6.87 5.69 -1.54
N ASP A 122 5.70 6.10 -2.03
CA ASP A 122 4.85 7.09 -1.36
C ASP A 122 4.49 6.64 0.07
N ALA A 123 4.25 5.33 0.26
CA ALA A 123 3.95 4.77 1.57
C ALA A 123 5.07 4.95 2.59
N HIS A 124 6.35 4.87 2.20
CA HIS A 124 7.44 5.15 3.13
C HIS A 124 7.60 6.65 3.40
N GLU A 125 7.42 7.50 2.39
CA GLU A 125 7.59 8.96 2.50
C GLU A 125 6.55 9.60 3.41
N VAL A 126 5.31 9.11 3.36
CA VAL A 126 4.20 9.68 4.17
C VAL A 126 4.07 9.05 5.56
N THR A 127 4.87 8.02 5.87
CA THR A 127 4.76 7.33 7.16
C THR A 127 5.48 8.12 8.26
N PRO A 128 4.79 8.56 9.34
CA PRO A 128 5.42 9.37 10.37
C PRO A 128 6.45 8.59 11.20
N VAL A 129 7.64 9.16 11.36
CA VAL A 129 8.75 8.57 12.12
C VAL A 129 8.87 9.10 13.56
N SER A 130 8.11 10.14 13.90
CA SER A 130 8.09 10.73 15.23
C SER A 130 6.72 11.27 15.60
N LYS A 131 6.55 11.65 16.88
CA LYS A 131 5.32 12.27 17.36
C LYS A 131 5.07 13.64 16.75
N GLU A 132 6.14 14.41 16.54
CA GLU A 132 6.08 15.73 15.92
C GLU A 132 5.65 15.61 14.46
N ALA A 133 6.24 14.68 13.70
CA ALA A 133 5.82 14.40 12.32
C ALA A 133 4.36 13.92 12.24
N PHE A 134 3.94 13.08 13.18
CA PHE A 134 2.54 12.65 13.27
C PHE A 134 1.60 13.81 13.58
N ALA A 135 2.00 14.78 14.40
CA ALA A 135 1.18 15.94 14.74
C ALA A 135 1.17 17.05 13.67
N ASP A 136 2.19 17.09 12.81
CA ASP A 136 2.30 18.07 11.71
C ASP A 136 1.32 17.78 10.57
N HIS A 137 0.92 16.52 10.42
CA HIS A 137 -0.17 16.11 9.54
C HIS A 137 -1.47 16.86 9.90
N HIS A 138 -2.03 17.58 8.92
CA HIS A 138 -3.10 18.54 9.14
C HIS A 138 -4.50 17.90 9.05
N ASP A 139 -5.46 18.43 9.80
CA ASP A 139 -6.87 18.13 9.60
C ASP A 139 -7.43 18.79 8.32
N GLY A 140 -7.03 18.27 7.16
CA GLY A 140 -7.63 18.63 5.88
C GLY A 140 -9.15 18.41 5.88
N GLY A 141 -9.89 19.34 5.26
CA GLY A 141 -11.35 19.37 5.26
C GLY A 141 -12.02 18.05 4.84
N ALA A 142 -13.23 17.80 5.35
CA ALA A 142 -13.93 16.52 5.30
C ALA A 142 -14.15 15.85 3.94
N ALA A 143 -14.01 16.58 2.84
CA ALA A 143 -14.23 16.07 1.49
C ALA A 143 -13.09 15.19 0.95
N GLN A 144 -11.89 15.21 1.54
CA GLN A 144 -10.71 14.53 0.97
C GLN A 144 -10.75 12.99 1.09
N CYS A 145 -11.60 12.47 1.97
CA CYS A 145 -11.67 11.04 2.22
C CYS A 145 -12.47 10.25 1.15
N GLU A 146 -13.28 10.91 0.31
CA GLU A 146 -14.22 10.26 -0.62
C GLU A 146 -13.75 10.27 -2.09
N ALA A 147 -12.71 11.03 -2.46
CA ALA A 147 -12.30 11.24 -3.85
C ALA A 147 -11.38 10.13 -4.44
N GLY A 148 -10.76 9.29 -3.61
CA GLY A 148 -9.67 8.39 -4.05
C GLY A 148 -10.09 7.15 -4.87
N ALA A 149 -11.38 6.80 -4.95
CA ALA A 149 -11.80 5.54 -5.58
C ALA A 149 -11.99 5.61 -7.10
N LEU A 150 -12.06 6.81 -7.70
CA LEU A 150 -12.51 6.98 -9.10
C LEU A 150 -11.58 7.76 -10.03
N GLU A 151 -10.62 8.56 -9.53
CA GLU A 151 -9.74 9.35 -10.42
C GLU A 151 -8.43 8.68 -10.84
N ALA A 152 -8.06 7.54 -10.24
CA ALA A 152 -6.81 6.82 -10.55
C ALA A 152 -6.85 5.99 -11.85
N ILE A 153 -7.93 6.08 -12.65
CA ILE A 153 -8.04 5.44 -13.97
C ILE A 153 -8.29 6.50 -15.04
N LYS A 154 -7.51 7.58 -15.06
CA LYS A 154 -7.39 8.36 -16.28
C LYS A 154 -6.19 7.83 -17.07
N PRO A 155 -6.40 7.21 -18.25
CA PRO A 155 -5.27 6.89 -19.11
C PRO A 155 -4.57 8.20 -19.46
N LEU A 156 -3.26 8.27 -19.23
CA LEU A 156 -2.44 9.34 -19.80
C LEU A 156 -2.57 9.26 -21.34
N PRO A 157 -2.63 10.42 -22.03
CA PRO A 157 -2.80 10.49 -23.48
C PRO A 157 -1.64 9.82 -24.24
#